data_AF-A0A922S8G0-F1
#
_entry.id   AF-A0A922S8G0-F1
#
_cell.length_a   1.000
_cell.length_b   1.000
_cell.length_c   1.000
_cell.angle_alpha   90.00
_cell.angle_beta   90.00
_cell.angle_gamma   90.00
#
_symmetry.space_group_name_H-M   'P 1'
#
loop_
_entity.id
_entity.type
_entity.pdbx_description
1 polymer ?
#
loop_
_entity_poly.entity_id
_entity_poly.type
_entity_poly.pdbx_seq_one_letter_code
_entity_poly.pdbx_strand_id
1 'polypeptide(L)'
;MGLSKEEKKARKEAKKLEKLRQENEARKQLKREELNREIAAQALRRGELDKSWRAMMLKIKEPIFRQDIEVMWHVFERSYDKKDHIIGYTIKLMDVADDQFQRTVASFCDTIDRMINKFLSDLEALSKENDLATSDLLKRAEDEAAQLMSDHTAAETHLQLLLYHAYNVSDTLAWTTRGENMVKADEERNKYLAERENLRSFLENTYNAVWDQYKAVLKSYVMGTVENQKAVRKLRRKENMMADIIASQKKKIANSDGLLKKLRTELNAYESGTKQAVFRERRDRHRDACLRLKHQMYNGVATDVKQLALLVKVSDETVEWLEKAFEKVDRILRMAALCRKFETQREKVLPFGSDLPHSPAASKLNVRRQQSDDSLVLNAITTTSGLTRLWHRISKAELTKRALYREKQLLEEENALILNKIQEYNEKKINIDPKKCICTKPNAEERVFFQKSEHPVAIDAKLEATKLKLHSKNNFKGELNMY
;
A
#
# COMPACT_ATOMS: atom_id res chain seq x y z
N MET A 1 -126.60 107.62 26.95
CA MET A 1 -125.96 107.52 25.62
C MET A 1 -124.55 106.99 25.78
N GLY A 2 -124.21 105.88 25.14
CA GLY A 2 -122.83 105.36 25.01
C GLY A 2 -122.18 104.76 26.29
N LEU A 3 -121.38 103.71 26.07
CA LEU A 3 -120.32 103.14 26.93
C LEU A 3 -120.47 103.27 28.47
N SER A 4 -120.81 102.14 29.11
CA SER A 4 -121.05 102.02 30.56
C SER A 4 -119.84 102.40 31.43
N LYS A 5 -120.14 102.78 32.69
CA LYS A 5 -119.15 103.24 33.69
C LYS A 5 -118.24 102.12 34.22
N GLU A 6 -118.61 100.85 34.08
CA GLU A 6 -117.90 99.72 34.69
C GLU A 6 -116.59 99.38 33.96
N GLU A 7 -116.58 99.36 32.63
CA GLU A 7 -115.36 99.14 31.83
C GLU A 7 -114.28 100.21 32.07
N LYS A 8 -114.70 101.46 32.32
CA LYS A 8 -113.78 102.57 32.67
C LYS A 8 -113.20 102.45 34.09
N LYS A 9 -113.83 101.67 34.98
CA LYS A 9 -113.31 101.37 36.32
C LYS A 9 -112.34 100.19 36.25
N ALA A 10 -112.74 99.10 35.60
CA ALA A 10 -111.89 97.93 35.34
C ALA A 10 -110.60 98.29 34.60
N ARG A 11 -110.64 99.16 33.57
CA ARG A 11 -109.44 99.58 32.82
C ARG A 11 -108.49 100.49 33.62
N LYS A 12 -108.97 101.18 34.67
CA LYS A 12 -108.11 101.93 35.61
C LYS A 12 -107.47 101.03 36.67
N GLU A 13 -108.20 100.03 37.15
CA GLU A 13 -107.68 99.03 38.09
C GLU A 13 -106.67 98.10 37.41
N ALA A 14 -106.96 97.63 36.18
CA ALA A 14 -106.01 96.88 35.36
C ALA A 14 -104.70 97.64 35.12
N LYS A 15 -104.76 98.94 34.74
CA LYS A 15 -103.55 99.77 34.58
C LYS A 15 -102.77 99.97 35.89
N LYS A 16 -103.42 100.02 37.05
CA LYS A 16 -102.73 100.05 38.34
C LYS A 16 -102.05 98.71 38.65
N LEU A 17 -102.73 97.59 38.41
CA LEU A 17 -102.20 96.25 38.66
C LEU A 17 -101.03 95.91 37.71
N GLU A 18 -101.12 96.34 36.46
CA GLU A 18 -100.07 96.20 35.44
C GLU A 18 -98.84 97.04 35.77
N LYS A 19 -99.01 98.29 36.20
CA LYS A 19 -97.88 99.13 36.65
C LYS A 19 -97.20 98.55 37.90
N LEU A 20 -97.98 98.01 38.83
CA LEU A 20 -97.46 97.31 40.02
C LEU A 20 -96.76 95.99 39.66
N ARG A 21 -97.16 95.30 38.58
CA ARG A 21 -96.43 94.15 38.02
C ARG A 21 -95.11 94.59 37.39
N GLN A 22 -95.12 95.63 36.57
CA GLN A 22 -93.91 96.18 35.93
C GLN A 22 -92.89 96.66 36.97
N GLU A 23 -93.32 97.34 38.04
CA GLU A 23 -92.44 97.72 39.17
C GLU A 23 -91.88 96.49 39.91
N ASN A 24 -92.69 95.44 40.12
CA ASN A 24 -92.22 94.19 40.71
C ASN A 24 -91.30 93.38 39.79
N GLU A 25 -91.49 93.46 38.47
CA GLU A 25 -90.64 92.79 37.47
C GLU A 25 -89.31 93.53 37.28
N ALA A 26 -89.31 94.87 37.23
CA ALA A 26 -88.10 95.68 37.29
C ALA A 26 -87.31 95.42 38.59
N ARG A 27 -87.99 95.32 39.74
CA ARG A 27 -87.36 94.93 41.02
C ARG A 27 -86.80 93.50 41.02
N LYS A 28 -87.42 92.57 40.27
CA LYS A 28 -86.89 91.21 40.07
C LYS A 28 -85.71 91.18 39.08
N GLN A 29 -85.71 92.02 38.05
CA GLN A 29 -84.62 92.16 37.10
C GLN A 29 -83.38 92.77 37.78
N LEU A 30 -83.54 93.85 38.55
CA LEU A 30 -82.46 94.41 39.37
C LEU A 30 -81.84 93.36 40.30
N LYS A 31 -82.67 92.58 41.03
CA LYS A 31 -82.17 91.47 41.85
C LYS A 31 -81.47 90.36 41.07
N ARG A 32 -81.87 90.08 39.82
CA ARG A 32 -81.19 89.12 38.95
C ARG A 32 -79.87 89.66 38.42
N GLU A 33 -79.79 90.96 38.13
CA GLU A 33 -78.54 91.61 37.75
C GLU A 33 -77.57 91.70 38.92
N GLU A 34 -78.04 92.04 40.12
CA GLU A 34 -77.26 91.98 41.37
C GLU A 34 -76.70 90.57 41.57
N LEU A 35 -77.55 89.54 41.51
CA LEU A 35 -77.13 88.14 41.63
C LEU A 35 -76.15 87.72 40.51
N ASN A 36 -76.34 88.15 39.27
CA ASN A 36 -75.42 87.85 38.17
C ASN A 36 -74.08 88.58 38.32
N ARG A 37 -74.07 89.81 38.85
CA ARG A 37 -72.84 90.54 39.20
C ARG A 37 -72.11 89.85 40.35
N GLU A 38 -72.84 89.34 41.35
CA GLU A 38 -72.26 88.52 42.42
C GLU A 38 -71.68 87.20 41.90
N ILE A 39 -72.39 86.49 41.01
CA ILE A 39 -71.89 85.23 40.40
C ILE A 39 -70.64 85.51 39.54
N ALA A 40 -70.63 86.58 38.74
CA ALA A 40 -69.46 86.97 37.96
C ALA A 40 -68.27 87.37 38.85
N ALA A 41 -68.52 88.11 39.93
CA ALA A 41 -67.50 88.44 40.93
C ALA A 41 -66.99 87.20 41.68
N GLN A 42 -67.85 86.23 41.99
CA GLN A 42 -67.46 84.95 42.58
C GLN A 42 -66.66 84.07 41.60
N ALA A 43 -66.98 84.10 40.30
CA ALA A 43 -66.20 83.39 39.29
C ALA A 43 -64.81 84.01 39.11
N LEU A 44 -64.70 85.35 39.13
CA LEU A 44 -63.41 86.05 39.13
C LEU A 44 -62.59 85.68 40.38
N ARG A 45 -63.19 85.82 41.58
CA ARG A 45 -62.56 85.42 42.85
C ARG A 45 -62.16 83.95 42.88
N ARG A 46 -62.93 83.05 42.25
CA ARG A 46 -62.56 81.63 42.12
C ARG A 46 -61.35 81.44 41.21
N GLY A 47 -61.29 82.14 40.08
CA GLY A 47 -60.11 82.11 39.19
C GLY A 47 -58.86 82.71 39.84
N GLU A 48 -59.02 83.74 40.67
CA GLU A 48 -57.94 84.29 41.51
C GLU A 48 -57.51 83.30 42.60
N LEU A 49 -58.46 82.63 43.25
CA LEU A 49 -58.20 81.61 44.27
C LEU A 49 -57.55 80.35 43.69
N ASP A 50 -57.93 79.92 42.48
CA ASP A 50 -57.28 78.83 41.74
C ASP A 50 -55.87 79.19 41.30
N LYS A 51 -55.63 80.43 40.86
CA LYS A 51 -54.27 80.94 40.57
C LYS A 51 -53.42 80.98 41.84
N SER A 52 -53.98 81.47 42.94
CA SER A 52 -53.33 81.52 44.26
C SER A 52 -53.02 80.10 44.77
N TRP A 53 -53.97 79.17 44.66
CA TRP A 53 -53.80 77.76 45.02
C TRP A 53 -52.74 77.08 44.17
N ARG A 54 -52.74 77.27 42.84
CA ARG A 54 -51.69 76.74 41.95
C ARG A 54 -50.32 77.32 42.27
N ALA A 55 -50.22 78.63 42.55
CA ALA A 55 -48.97 79.27 42.96
C ALA A 55 -48.47 78.77 44.32
N MET A 56 -49.38 78.54 45.28
CA MET A 56 -49.08 77.94 46.58
C MET A 56 -48.63 76.49 46.43
N MET A 57 -49.34 75.68 45.65
CA MET A 57 -48.98 74.29 45.36
C MET A 57 -47.66 74.17 44.61
N LEU A 58 -47.35 75.07 43.68
CA LEU A 58 -46.04 75.17 43.04
C LEU A 58 -44.95 75.48 44.08
N LYS A 59 -45.13 76.51 44.92
CA LYS A 59 -44.17 76.82 46.01
C LYS A 59 -43.96 75.66 46.99
N ILE A 60 -44.96 74.80 47.21
CA ILE A 60 -44.85 73.61 48.07
C ILE A 60 -44.18 72.44 47.34
N LYS A 61 -44.45 72.25 46.03
CA LYS A 61 -43.97 71.09 45.25
C LYS A 61 -42.62 71.30 44.58
N GLU A 62 -42.27 72.52 44.21
CA GLU A 62 -40.96 72.89 43.63
C GLU A 62 -39.77 72.43 44.49
N PRO A 63 -39.70 72.68 45.82
CA PRO A 63 -38.60 72.18 46.64
C PRO A 63 -38.58 70.64 46.73
N ILE A 64 -39.75 69.99 46.71
CA ILE A 64 -39.85 68.52 46.73
C ILE A 64 -39.29 67.94 45.42
N PHE A 65 -39.71 68.46 44.26
CA PHE A 65 -39.17 68.01 42.97
C PHE A 65 -37.67 68.28 42.84
N ARG A 66 -37.18 69.41 43.38
CA ARG A 66 -35.74 69.69 43.42
C ARG A 66 -35.00 68.64 44.25
N GLN A 67 -35.52 68.28 45.41
CA GLN A 67 -34.96 67.25 46.27
C GLN A 67 -35.04 65.84 45.63
N ASP A 68 -36.14 65.50 44.96
CA ASP A 68 -36.30 64.23 44.24
C ASP A 68 -35.29 64.11 43.08
N ILE A 69 -35.06 65.20 42.34
CA ILE A 69 -34.04 65.28 41.27
C ILE A 69 -32.63 65.14 41.85
N GLU A 70 -32.34 65.78 42.98
CA GLU A 70 -31.03 65.71 43.67
C GLU A 70 -30.75 64.30 44.24
N VAL A 71 -31.76 63.66 44.83
CA VAL A 71 -31.66 62.24 45.25
C VAL A 71 -31.47 61.33 44.03
N MET A 72 -32.21 61.54 42.95
CA MET A 72 -32.06 60.75 41.72
C MET A 72 -30.68 60.96 41.07
N TRP A 73 -30.15 62.18 41.10
CA TRP A 73 -28.80 62.51 40.66
C TRP A 73 -27.76 61.71 41.46
N HIS A 74 -27.77 61.79 42.80
CA HIS A 74 -26.80 61.06 43.62
C HIS A 74 -26.93 59.53 43.52
N VAL A 75 -28.14 59.01 43.31
CA VAL A 75 -28.35 57.57 43.03
C VAL A 75 -27.76 57.19 41.67
N PHE A 76 -27.91 58.04 40.66
CA PHE A 76 -27.32 57.84 39.33
C PHE A 76 -25.79 57.92 39.36
N GLU A 77 -25.23 58.96 39.97
CA GLU A 77 -23.79 59.19 40.20
C GLU A 77 -23.16 57.97 40.89
N ARG A 78 -23.72 57.53 42.02
CA ARG A 78 -23.24 56.33 42.72
C ARG A 78 -23.39 55.03 41.91
N SER A 79 -24.36 54.96 40.99
CA SER A 79 -24.50 53.81 40.06
C SER A 79 -23.49 53.87 38.92
N TYR A 80 -23.15 55.07 38.47
CA TYR A 80 -22.12 55.34 37.48
C TYR A 80 -20.74 54.98 38.04
N ASP A 81 -20.34 55.52 39.20
CA ASP A 81 -19.06 55.22 39.86
C ASP A 81 -18.85 53.72 40.09
N LYS A 82 -19.90 53.01 40.52
CA LYS A 82 -19.85 51.55 40.69
C LYS A 82 -19.61 50.83 39.37
N LYS A 83 -20.29 51.24 38.30
CA LYS A 83 -20.11 50.64 36.97
C LYS A 83 -18.73 50.95 36.41
N ASP A 84 -18.26 52.18 36.54
CA ASP A 84 -16.94 52.61 36.08
C ASP A 84 -15.82 51.88 36.84
N HIS A 85 -15.92 51.77 38.16
CA HIS A 85 -15.02 50.92 38.97
C HIS A 85 -15.04 49.46 38.51
N ILE A 86 -16.23 48.87 38.27
CA ILE A 86 -16.33 47.49 37.78
C ILE A 86 -15.66 47.36 36.41
N ILE A 87 -15.92 48.28 35.47
CA ILE A 87 -15.32 48.31 34.14
C ILE A 87 -13.79 48.38 34.24
N GLY A 88 -13.26 49.36 34.97
CA GLY A 88 -11.83 49.52 35.20
C GLY A 88 -11.18 48.34 35.92
N TYR A 89 -11.89 47.65 36.81
CA TYR A 89 -11.41 46.42 37.45
C TYR A 89 -11.42 45.23 36.47
N THR A 90 -12.46 45.09 35.64
CA THR A 90 -12.51 44.04 34.61
C THR A 90 -11.46 44.23 33.52
N ILE A 91 -11.11 45.47 33.15
CA ILE A 91 -10.01 45.76 32.23
C ILE A 91 -8.69 45.27 32.84
N LYS A 92 -8.39 45.65 34.10
CA LYS A 92 -7.18 45.17 34.80
C LYS A 92 -7.11 43.64 34.92
N LEU A 93 -8.24 42.97 35.16
CA LEU A 93 -8.30 41.50 35.18
C LEU A 93 -8.07 40.90 33.79
N MET A 94 -8.55 41.54 32.73
CA MET A 94 -8.33 41.13 31.35
C MET A 94 -6.84 41.29 30.96
N ASP A 95 -6.22 42.41 31.32
CA ASP A 95 -4.78 42.64 31.12
C ASP A 95 -3.95 41.56 31.83
N VAL A 96 -4.25 41.25 33.10
CA VAL A 96 -3.58 40.19 33.86
C VAL A 96 -3.81 38.80 33.26
N ALA A 97 -4.99 38.54 32.70
CA ALA A 97 -5.30 37.26 32.04
C ALA A 97 -4.54 37.10 30.71
N ASP A 98 -4.44 38.15 29.89
CA ASP A 98 -3.63 38.13 28.67
C ASP A 98 -2.15 37.97 29.02
N ASP A 99 -1.65 38.70 30.03
CA ASP A 99 -0.26 38.60 30.49
C ASP A 99 0.09 37.16 30.97
N GLN A 100 -0.85 36.46 31.61
CA GLN A 100 -0.72 35.03 31.95
C GLN A 100 -0.78 34.12 30.71
N PHE A 101 -1.63 34.44 29.74
CA PHE A 101 -1.72 33.70 28.48
C PHE A 101 -0.44 33.82 27.65
N GLN A 102 0.11 35.03 27.48
CA GLN A 102 1.38 35.25 26.78
C GLN A 102 2.54 34.50 27.46
N ARG A 103 2.63 34.54 28.79
CA ARG A 103 3.66 33.82 29.56
C ARG A 103 3.54 32.30 29.42
N THR A 104 2.32 31.75 29.42
CA THR A 104 2.12 30.30 29.23
C THR A 104 2.44 29.87 27.81
N VAL A 105 2.03 30.65 26.78
CA VAL A 105 2.43 30.41 25.39
C VAL A 105 3.95 30.44 25.22
N ALA A 106 4.63 31.47 25.75
CA ALA A 106 6.10 31.55 25.70
C ALA A 106 6.77 30.34 26.38
N SER A 107 6.29 29.94 27.57
CA SER A 107 6.79 28.74 28.26
C SER A 107 6.55 27.44 27.48
N PHE A 108 5.47 27.34 26.71
CA PHE A 108 5.23 26.20 25.83
C PHE A 108 6.19 26.21 24.63
N CYS A 109 6.41 27.35 23.98
CA CYS A 109 7.40 27.51 22.91
C CYS A 109 8.80 27.10 23.40
N ASP A 110 9.27 27.65 24.52
CA ASP A 110 10.57 27.30 25.13
C ASP A 110 10.70 25.79 25.42
N THR A 111 9.59 25.12 25.76
CA THR A 111 9.57 23.68 26.05
C THR A 111 9.63 22.86 24.77
N ILE A 112 8.92 23.28 23.72
CA ILE A 112 8.96 22.67 22.38
C ILE A 112 10.35 22.85 21.77
N ASP A 113 10.94 24.05 21.84
CA ASP A 113 12.27 24.32 21.28
C ASP A 113 13.37 23.53 22.02
N ARG A 114 13.30 23.40 23.34
CA ARG A 114 14.19 22.50 24.09
C ARG A 114 14.01 21.03 23.68
N MET A 115 12.80 20.60 23.41
CA MET A 115 12.50 19.23 22.96
C MET A 115 13.03 18.99 21.54
N ILE A 116 12.82 19.92 20.61
CA ILE A 116 13.34 19.87 19.24
C ILE A 116 14.87 19.82 19.24
N ASN A 117 15.52 20.73 19.98
CA ASN A 117 16.99 20.77 20.06
C ASN A 117 17.57 19.47 20.66
N LYS A 118 16.91 18.88 21.66
CA LYS A 118 17.30 17.56 22.16
C LYS A 118 17.17 16.48 21.08
N PHE A 119 16.02 16.39 20.40
CA PHE A 119 15.83 15.38 19.34
C PHE A 119 16.83 15.55 18.19
N LEU A 120 17.19 16.77 17.82
CA LEU A 120 18.23 17.03 16.82
C LEU A 120 19.61 16.54 17.30
N SER A 121 19.97 16.79 18.56
CA SER A 121 21.22 16.30 19.14
C SER A 121 21.26 14.76 19.25
N ASP A 122 20.15 14.13 19.64
CA ASP A 122 20.03 12.68 19.75
C ASP A 122 20.10 12.01 18.35
N LEU A 123 19.49 12.63 17.33
CA LEU A 123 19.59 12.19 15.93
C LEU A 123 21.01 12.35 15.36
N GLU A 124 21.71 13.45 15.65
CA GLU A 124 23.10 13.64 15.21
C GLU A 124 24.04 12.62 15.87
N ALA A 125 23.83 12.29 17.14
CA ALA A 125 24.58 11.25 17.84
C ALA A 125 24.34 9.86 17.23
N LEU A 126 23.08 9.49 16.99
CA LEU A 126 22.70 8.23 16.33
C LEU A 126 23.25 8.13 14.91
N SER A 127 23.25 9.21 14.14
CA SER A 127 23.86 9.24 12.79
C SER A 127 25.35 8.93 12.87
N LYS A 128 26.09 9.61 13.76
CA LYS A 128 27.53 9.39 13.94
C LYS A 128 27.85 7.97 14.43
N GLU A 129 27.06 7.42 15.34
CA GLU A 129 27.21 6.04 15.80
C GLU A 129 26.99 5.04 14.66
N ASN A 130 25.96 5.25 13.83
CA ASN A 130 25.69 4.43 12.65
C ASN A 130 26.80 4.55 11.58
N ASP A 131 27.31 5.76 11.33
CA ASP A 131 28.40 5.99 10.37
C ASP A 131 29.71 5.32 10.82
N LEU A 132 30.00 5.33 12.12
CA LEU A 132 31.12 4.59 12.71
C LEU A 132 30.91 3.08 12.61
N ALA A 133 29.73 2.58 13.02
CA ALA A 133 29.43 1.15 12.99
C ALA A 133 29.45 0.57 11.56
N THR A 134 28.94 1.31 10.58
CA THR A 134 28.98 0.91 9.15
C THR A 134 30.39 0.97 8.59
N SER A 135 31.19 2.00 8.93
CA SER A 135 32.60 2.08 8.54
C SER A 135 33.42 0.92 9.09
N ASP A 136 33.21 0.56 10.36
CA ASP A 136 33.91 -0.56 11.00
C ASP A 136 33.48 -1.93 10.45
N LEU A 137 32.19 -2.11 10.11
CA LEU A 137 31.71 -3.33 9.45
C LEU A 137 32.27 -3.47 8.03
N LEU A 138 32.35 -2.38 7.26
CA LEU A 138 32.95 -2.38 5.93
C LEU A 138 34.44 -2.75 5.98
N LYS A 139 35.21 -2.14 6.89
CA LYS A 139 36.63 -2.49 7.08
C LYS A 139 36.83 -3.96 7.44
N ARG A 140 36.05 -4.49 8.38
CA ARG A 140 36.12 -5.92 8.74
C ARG A 140 35.80 -6.83 7.55
N ALA A 141 34.80 -6.47 6.74
CA ALA A 141 34.47 -7.23 5.53
C ALA A 141 35.58 -7.14 4.46
N GLU A 142 36.26 -6.00 4.31
CA GLU A 142 37.43 -5.82 3.44
C GLU A 142 38.64 -6.64 3.94
N ASP A 143 38.93 -6.60 5.25
CA ASP A 143 39.99 -7.38 5.89
C ASP A 143 39.73 -8.90 5.77
N GLU A 144 38.50 -9.35 6.03
CA GLU A 144 38.07 -10.75 5.87
C GLU A 144 38.17 -11.20 4.40
N ALA A 145 37.76 -10.36 3.45
CA ALA A 145 37.90 -10.66 2.02
C ALA A 145 39.37 -10.76 1.58
N ALA A 146 40.23 -9.85 2.05
CA ALA A 146 41.67 -9.89 1.78
C ALA A 146 42.32 -11.16 2.36
N GLN A 147 41.95 -11.54 3.60
CA GLN A 147 42.43 -12.76 4.22
C GLN A 147 41.97 -14.01 3.46
N LEU A 148 40.69 -14.10 3.09
CA LEU A 148 40.15 -15.20 2.29
C LEU A 148 40.83 -15.33 0.91
N MET A 149 41.15 -14.22 0.25
CA MET A 149 41.91 -14.23 -1.01
C MET A 149 43.35 -14.70 -0.80
N SER A 150 44.01 -14.26 0.27
CA SER A 150 45.36 -14.72 0.64
C SER A 150 45.37 -16.23 0.89
N ASP A 151 44.45 -16.74 1.72
CA ASP A 151 44.37 -18.16 2.04
C ASP A 151 44.00 -19.02 0.83
N HIS A 152 43.13 -18.51 -0.06
CA HIS A 152 42.79 -19.17 -1.31
C HIS A 152 44.02 -19.30 -2.23
N THR A 153 44.78 -18.24 -2.45
CA THR A 153 45.98 -18.29 -3.30
C THR A 153 47.10 -19.15 -2.69
N ALA A 154 47.24 -19.17 -1.36
CA ALA A 154 48.15 -20.08 -0.66
C ALA A 154 47.73 -21.56 -0.83
N ALA A 155 46.44 -21.86 -0.74
CA ALA A 155 45.91 -23.21 -0.97
C ALA A 155 46.05 -23.64 -2.44
N GLU A 156 45.79 -22.74 -3.39
CA GLU A 156 45.93 -23.02 -4.82
C GLU A 156 47.39 -23.32 -5.19
N THR A 157 48.33 -22.47 -4.78
CA THR A 157 49.77 -22.67 -5.06
C THR A 157 50.30 -23.95 -4.41
N HIS A 158 49.83 -24.32 -3.22
CA HIS A 158 50.15 -25.60 -2.59
C HIS A 158 49.61 -26.81 -3.39
N LEU A 159 48.37 -26.74 -3.89
CA LEU A 159 47.80 -27.79 -4.75
C LEU A 159 48.52 -27.90 -6.10
N GLN A 160 48.89 -26.77 -6.72
CA GLN A 160 49.70 -26.75 -7.94
C GLN A 160 51.07 -27.42 -7.73
N LEU A 161 51.73 -27.15 -6.59
CA LEU A 161 53.00 -27.77 -6.23
C LEU A 161 52.88 -29.29 -6.01
N LEU A 162 51.82 -29.75 -5.32
CA LEU A 162 51.55 -31.18 -5.16
C LEU A 162 51.29 -31.87 -6.50
N LEU A 163 50.53 -31.24 -7.40
CA LEU A 163 50.24 -31.78 -8.73
C LEU A 163 51.51 -31.86 -9.59
N TYR A 164 52.35 -30.82 -9.55
CA TYR A 164 53.65 -30.79 -10.24
C TYR A 164 54.59 -31.89 -9.71
N HIS A 165 54.68 -32.06 -8.40
CA HIS A 165 55.47 -33.13 -7.79
C HIS A 165 54.95 -34.53 -8.17
N ALA A 166 53.63 -34.75 -8.10
CA ALA A 166 53.02 -36.02 -8.49
C ALA A 166 53.25 -36.36 -9.97
N TYR A 167 53.15 -35.36 -10.86
CA TYR A 167 53.47 -35.51 -12.28
C TYR A 167 54.93 -35.90 -12.50
N ASN A 168 55.88 -35.18 -11.90
CA ASN A 168 57.31 -35.48 -12.02
C ASN A 168 57.67 -36.88 -11.49
N VAL A 169 57.09 -37.30 -10.35
CA VAL A 169 57.29 -38.65 -9.81
C VAL A 169 56.71 -39.71 -10.76
N SER A 170 55.53 -39.47 -11.34
CA SER A 170 54.95 -40.39 -12.33
C SER A 170 55.77 -40.49 -13.61
N ASP A 171 56.28 -39.37 -14.14
CA ASP A 171 57.05 -39.37 -15.38
C ASP A 171 58.43 -40.01 -15.17
N THR A 172 59.13 -39.67 -14.07
CA THR A 172 60.41 -40.32 -13.72
C THR A 172 60.26 -41.82 -13.46
N LEU A 173 59.16 -42.27 -12.85
CA LEU A 173 58.84 -43.70 -12.71
C LEU A 173 58.59 -44.36 -14.08
N ALA A 174 57.87 -43.70 -14.99
CA ALA A 174 57.64 -44.21 -16.35
C ALA A 174 58.96 -44.32 -17.15
N TRP A 175 59.83 -43.32 -17.06
CA TRP A 175 61.15 -43.33 -17.71
C TRP A 175 62.08 -44.41 -17.16
N THR A 176 62.18 -44.55 -15.83
CA THR A 176 63.01 -45.59 -15.19
C THR A 176 62.48 -46.99 -15.54
N THR A 177 61.17 -47.23 -15.39
CA THR A 177 60.54 -48.51 -15.79
C THR A 177 60.79 -48.84 -17.26
N ARG A 178 60.71 -47.85 -18.16
CA ARG A 178 61.02 -48.03 -19.58
C ARG A 178 62.49 -48.38 -19.81
N GLY A 179 63.41 -47.71 -19.11
CA GLY A 179 64.85 -48.00 -19.16
C GLY A 179 65.15 -49.43 -18.71
N GLU A 180 64.63 -49.84 -17.55
CA GLU A 180 64.77 -51.22 -17.05
C GLU A 180 64.24 -52.26 -18.04
N ASN A 181 63.08 -52.02 -18.63
CA ASN A 181 62.49 -52.94 -19.60
C ASN A 181 63.31 -53.04 -20.89
N MET A 182 63.96 -51.96 -21.33
CA MET A 182 64.90 -52.02 -22.45
C MET A 182 66.16 -52.80 -22.11
N VAL A 183 66.74 -52.62 -20.90
CA VAL A 183 67.89 -53.41 -20.43
C VAL A 183 67.54 -54.89 -20.36
N LYS A 184 66.39 -55.26 -19.78
CA LYS A 184 65.89 -56.65 -19.72
C LYS A 184 65.73 -57.26 -21.12
N ALA A 185 65.15 -56.51 -22.06
CA ALA A 185 64.98 -56.98 -23.44
C ALA A 185 66.33 -57.19 -24.18
N ASP A 186 67.32 -56.33 -23.96
CA ASP A 186 68.67 -56.51 -24.53
C ASP A 186 69.42 -57.66 -23.84
N GLU A 187 69.26 -57.89 -22.53
CA GLU A 187 69.78 -59.07 -21.85
C GLU A 187 69.19 -60.38 -22.40
N GLU A 188 67.88 -60.44 -22.59
CA GLU A 188 67.20 -61.60 -23.22
C GLU A 188 67.67 -61.82 -24.66
N ARG A 189 67.77 -60.76 -25.46
CA ARG A 189 68.34 -60.81 -26.80
C ARG A 189 69.77 -61.35 -26.79
N ASN A 190 70.61 -60.92 -25.85
CA ASN A 190 71.98 -61.39 -25.74
C ASN A 190 72.06 -62.86 -25.29
N LYS A 191 71.17 -63.31 -24.40
CA LYS A 191 71.02 -64.75 -24.05
C LYS A 191 70.66 -65.58 -25.30
N TYR A 192 69.65 -65.16 -26.07
CA TYR A 192 69.28 -65.85 -27.32
C TYR A 192 70.40 -65.84 -28.37
N LEU A 193 71.20 -64.77 -28.48
CA LEU A 193 72.36 -64.72 -29.36
C LEU A 193 73.43 -65.73 -28.93
N ALA A 194 73.70 -65.85 -27.63
CA ALA A 194 74.65 -66.83 -27.08
C ALA A 194 74.15 -68.28 -27.24
N GLU A 195 72.87 -68.55 -26.96
CA GLU A 195 72.24 -69.85 -27.21
C GLU A 195 72.33 -70.26 -28.69
N ARG A 196 72.03 -69.32 -29.60
CA ARG A 196 72.13 -69.55 -31.05
C ARG A 196 73.56 -69.89 -31.48
N GLU A 197 74.56 -69.20 -30.92
CA GLU A 197 75.96 -69.49 -31.25
C GLU A 197 76.44 -70.83 -30.66
N ASN A 198 75.97 -71.18 -29.45
CA ASN A 198 76.21 -72.50 -28.87
C ASN A 198 75.58 -73.63 -29.73
N LEU A 199 74.33 -73.47 -30.16
CA LEU A 199 73.68 -74.42 -31.09
C LEU A 199 74.42 -74.49 -32.42
N ARG A 200 74.87 -73.35 -32.96
CA ARG A 200 75.65 -73.29 -34.19
C ARG A 200 76.95 -74.07 -34.05
N SER A 201 77.73 -73.83 -33.00
CA SER A 201 78.98 -74.54 -32.72
C SER A 201 78.74 -76.06 -32.58
N PHE A 202 77.68 -76.46 -31.88
CA PHE A 202 77.29 -77.88 -31.77
C PHE A 202 76.94 -78.50 -33.14
N LEU A 203 76.18 -77.79 -33.98
CA LEU A 203 75.82 -78.24 -35.33
C LEU A 203 77.03 -78.26 -36.28
N GLU A 204 77.95 -77.31 -36.20
CA GLU A 204 79.18 -77.31 -36.99
C GLU A 204 80.12 -78.45 -36.55
N ASN A 205 80.24 -78.72 -35.25
CA ASN A 205 81.02 -79.86 -34.73
C ASN A 205 80.44 -81.21 -35.15
N THR A 206 79.12 -81.41 -35.04
CA THR A 206 78.46 -82.64 -35.50
C THR A 206 78.52 -82.79 -37.02
N TYR A 207 78.35 -81.71 -37.78
CA TYR A 207 78.57 -81.70 -39.22
C TYR A 207 79.99 -82.12 -39.59
N ASN A 208 81.01 -81.55 -38.94
CA ASN A 208 82.41 -81.90 -39.19
C ASN A 208 82.71 -83.38 -38.88
N ALA A 209 82.17 -83.92 -37.79
CA ALA A 209 82.31 -85.34 -37.44
C ALA A 209 81.67 -86.25 -38.51
N VAL A 210 80.45 -85.95 -38.96
CA VAL A 210 79.78 -86.68 -40.05
C VAL A 210 80.50 -86.50 -41.39
N TRP A 211 81.08 -85.32 -41.63
CA TRP A 211 81.83 -85.01 -42.85
C TRP A 211 83.16 -85.77 -42.93
N ASP A 212 83.84 -85.99 -41.80
CA ASP A 212 85.05 -86.82 -41.75
C ASP A 212 84.73 -88.32 -41.86
N GLN A 213 83.62 -88.78 -41.28
CA GLN A 213 83.08 -90.12 -41.56
C GLN A 213 82.74 -90.28 -43.05
N TYR A 214 82.06 -89.31 -43.66
CA TYR A 214 81.73 -89.29 -45.07
C TYR A 214 82.98 -89.29 -45.95
N LYS A 215 84.01 -88.49 -45.63
CA LYS A 215 85.32 -88.53 -46.32
C LYS A 215 86.00 -89.89 -46.23
N ALA A 216 85.92 -90.58 -45.08
CA ALA A 216 86.47 -91.92 -44.94
C ALA A 216 85.76 -92.92 -45.86
N VAL A 217 84.42 -92.92 -45.85
CA VAL A 217 83.60 -93.74 -46.75
C VAL A 217 83.83 -93.35 -48.23
N LEU A 218 83.91 -92.07 -48.55
CA LEU A 218 84.13 -91.58 -49.90
C LEU A 218 85.54 -91.92 -50.41
N LYS A 219 86.58 -91.86 -49.57
CA LYS A 219 87.91 -92.35 -49.95
C LYS A 219 87.86 -93.84 -50.29
N SER A 220 87.23 -94.65 -49.44
CA SER A 220 87.01 -96.08 -49.70
C SER A 220 86.24 -96.33 -51.01
N TYR A 221 85.17 -95.56 -51.24
CA TYR A 221 84.32 -95.68 -52.43
C TYR A 221 85.01 -95.19 -53.71
N VAL A 222 85.73 -94.06 -53.68
CA VAL A 222 86.46 -93.53 -54.82
C VAL A 222 87.60 -94.47 -55.22
N MET A 223 88.33 -95.03 -54.26
CA MET A 223 89.29 -96.11 -54.53
C MET A 223 88.63 -97.31 -55.21
N GLY A 224 87.40 -97.67 -54.82
CA GLY A 224 86.63 -98.75 -55.45
C GLY A 224 85.90 -98.39 -56.76
N THR A 225 85.85 -97.12 -57.19
CA THR A 225 85.00 -96.69 -58.33
C THR A 225 85.67 -95.80 -59.38
N VAL A 226 87.01 -95.74 -59.40
CA VAL A 226 87.79 -95.05 -60.44
C VAL A 226 87.35 -95.45 -61.87
N GLU A 227 87.02 -96.72 -62.08
CA GLU A 227 86.51 -97.22 -63.37
C GLU A 227 85.09 -96.71 -63.68
N ASN A 228 84.20 -96.71 -62.68
CA ASN A 228 82.80 -96.28 -62.86
C ASN A 228 82.71 -94.77 -63.17
N GLN A 229 83.66 -93.96 -62.68
CA GLN A 229 83.74 -92.54 -63.02
C GLN A 229 84.07 -92.28 -64.51
N LYS A 230 84.71 -93.21 -65.23
CA LYS A 230 84.83 -93.13 -66.71
C LYS A 230 83.48 -93.33 -67.40
N ALA A 231 82.59 -94.15 -66.84
CA ALA A 231 81.25 -94.39 -67.40
C ALA A 231 80.32 -93.18 -67.22
N VAL A 232 80.31 -92.54 -66.04
CA VAL A 232 79.45 -91.38 -65.75
C VAL A 232 79.74 -90.18 -66.68
N ARG A 233 81.00 -89.99 -67.12
CA ARG A 233 81.35 -88.96 -68.11
C ARG A 233 80.71 -89.16 -69.48
N LYS A 234 80.29 -90.40 -69.83
CA LYS A 234 79.48 -90.67 -71.03
C LYS A 234 77.99 -90.35 -70.81
N LEU A 235 77.48 -90.46 -69.57
CA LEU A 235 76.08 -90.18 -69.23
C LEU A 235 75.77 -88.68 -69.16
N ARG A 236 76.68 -87.83 -68.64
CA ARG A 236 76.48 -86.37 -68.61
C ARG A 236 76.21 -85.73 -69.97
N ARG A 237 76.68 -86.33 -71.08
CA ARG A 237 76.37 -85.85 -72.44
C ARG A 237 74.90 -86.05 -72.83
N LYS A 238 74.21 -87.04 -72.23
CA LYS A 238 72.77 -87.28 -72.42
C LYS A 238 71.93 -86.37 -71.51
N GLU A 239 72.44 -86.08 -70.32
CA GLU A 239 71.80 -85.21 -69.31
C GLU A 239 71.58 -83.78 -69.83
N ASN A 240 72.60 -83.19 -70.48
CA ASN A 240 72.48 -81.87 -71.10
C ASN A 240 71.36 -81.79 -72.15
N MET A 241 71.09 -82.88 -72.88
CA MET A 241 70.04 -82.93 -73.91
C MET A 241 68.63 -82.96 -73.30
N MET A 242 68.48 -83.43 -72.05
CA MET A 242 67.20 -83.40 -71.33
C MET A 242 66.93 -82.04 -70.66
N ALA A 243 67.97 -81.28 -70.34
CA ALA A 243 67.85 -79.95 -69.72
C ALA A 243 67.08 -78.95 -70.62
N ASP A 244 67.35 -78.96 -71.93
CA ASP A 244 66.66 -78.08 -72.89
C ASP A 244 65.16 -78.40 -73.01
N ILE A 245 64.79 -79.69 -72.93
CA ILE A 245 63.39 -80.13 -72.92
C ILE A 245 62.69 -79.62 -71.64
N ILE A 246 63.35 -79.72 -70.48
CA ILE A 246 62.84 -79.23 -69.19
C ILE A 246 62.63 -77.71 -69.22
N ALA A 247 63.54 -76.94 -69.84
CA ALA A 247 63.39 -75.49 -69.99
C ALA A 247 62.13 -75.11 -70.79
N SER A 248 61.83 -75.84 -71.87
CA SER A 248 60.63 -75.62 -72.69
C SER A 248 59.31 -75.91 -71.93
N GLN A 249 59.30 -76.98 -71.11
CA GLN A 249 58.18 -77.36 -70.26
C GLN A 249 57.93 -76.32 -69.15
N LYS A 250 59.00 -75.85 -68.49
CA LYS A 250 58.94 -74.85 -67.42
C LYS A 250 58.28 -73.52 -67.87
N LYS A 251 58.52 -73.11 -69.13
CA LYS A 251 57.88 -71.92 -69.72
C LYS A 251 56.36 -72.08 -69.91
N LYS A 252 55.88 -73.29 -70.26
CA LYS A 252 54.44 -73.58 -70.34
C LYS A 252 53.77 -73.54 -68.96
N ILE A 253 54.43 -74.10 -67.94
CA ILE A 253 53.95 -74.12 -66.54
C ILE A 253 53.83 -72.70 -65.97
N ALA A 254 54.79 -71.81 -66.25
CA ALA A 254 54.71 -70.41 -65.79
C ALA A 254 53.49 -69.65 -66.38
N ASN A 255 53.15 -69.91 -67.64
CA ASN A 255 51.99 -69.30 -68.28
C ASN A 255 50.66 -69.80 -67.69
N SER A 256 50.55 -71.10 -67.37
CA SER A 256 49.34 -71.63 -66.71
C SER A 256 49.20 -71.15 -65.27
N ASP A 257 50.29 -71.05 -64.50
CA ASP A 257 50.27 -70.48 -63.13
C ASP A 257 49.85 -69.00 -63.12
N GLY A 258 50.28 -68.21 -64.11
CA GLY A 258 49.84 -66.82 -64.28
C GLY A 258 48.33 -66.66 -64.51
N LEU A 259 47.71 -67.59 -65.26
CA LEU A 259 46.25 -67.63 -65.44
C LEU A 259 45.53 -68.08 -64.15
N LEU A 260 46.08 -69.09 -63.47
CA LEU A 260 45.53 -69.64 -62.23
C LEU A 260 45.52 -68.61 -61.10
N LYS A 261 46.55 -67.76 -61.01
CA LYS A 261 46.60 -66.63 -60.08
C LYS A 261 45.51 -65.59 -60.34
N LYS A 262 45.26 -65.21 -61.61
CA LYS A 262 44.19 -64.26 -61.96
C LYS A 262 42.80 -64.77 -61.56
N LEU A 263 42.49 -66.02 -61.90
CA LEU A 263 41.21 -66.64 -61.54
C LEU A 263 41.05 -66.78 -60.02
N ARG A 264 42.13 -67.07 -59.28
CA ARG A 264 42.11 -67.05 -57.80
C ARG A 264 41.89 -65.65 -57.22
N THR A 265 42.47 -64.59 -57.81
CA THR A 265 42.20 -63.21 -57.35
C THR A 265 40.77 -62.76 -57.61
N GLU A 266 40.17 -63.17 -58.73
CA GLU A 266 38.74 -62.88 -59.00
C GLU A 266 37.81 -63.68 -58.08
N LEU A 267 38.10 -64.96 -57.84
CA LEU A 267 37.36 -65.78 -56.88
C LEU A 267 37.44 -65.20 -55.46
N ASN A 268 38.65 -64.87 -54.98
CA ASN A 268 38.85 -64.22 -53.68
C ASN A 268 38.11 -62.87 -53.59
N ALA A 269 38.01 -62.09 -54.67
CA ALA A 269 37.24 -60.84 -54.68
C ALA A 269 35.73 -61.05 -54.54
N TYR A 270 35.20 -62.19 -55.02
CA TYR A 270 33.81 -62.60 -54.79
C TYR A 270 33.61 -63.20 -53.38
N GLU A 271 34.46 -64.13 -52.95
CA GLU A 271 34.36 -64.83 -51.66
C GLU A 271 34.60 -63.91 -50.45
N SER A 272 35.50 -62.92 -50.57
CA SER A 272 35.71 -61.90 -49.53
C SER A 272 34.50 -60.98 -49.32
N GLY A 273 33.47 -61.06 -50.16
CA GLY A 273 32.22 -60.31 -49.99
C GLY A 273 32.39 -58.79 -50.09
N THR A 274 33.50 -58.30 -50.65
CA THR A 274 33.81 -56.85 -50.77
C THR A 274 32.74 -56.11 -51.57
N LYS A 275 32.23 -56.70 -52.67
CA LYS A 275 31.07 -56.18 -53.43
C LYS A 275 29.78 -56.10 -52.60
N GLN A 276 29.64 -56.91 -51.54
CA GLN A 276 28.47 -56.92 -50.64
C GLN A 276 28.67 -56.06 -49.38
N ALA A 277 29.91 -55.70 -49.04
CA ALA A 277 30.22 -54.84 -47.90
C ALA A 277 29.57 -53.45 -48.03
N VAL A 278 29.58 -52.85 -49.23
CA VAL A 278 28.95 -51.54 -49.52
C VAL A 278 27.44 -51.57 -49.26
N PHE A 279 26.76 -52.68 -49.58
CA PHE A 279 25.32 -52.82 -49.32
C PHE A 279 25.02 -53.02 -47.83
N ARG A 280 25.87 -53.75 -47.09
CA ARG A 280 25.78 -53.86 -45.63
C ARG A 280 25.97 -52.50 -44.96
N GLU A 281 27.04 -51.78 -45.30
CA GLU A 281 27.35 -50.46 -44.76
C GLU A 281 26.23 -49.43 -45.04
N ARG A 282 25.65 -49.43 -46.24
CA ARG A 282 24.50 -48.56 -46.57
C ARG A 282 23.24 -48.91 -45.77
N ARG A 283 22.95 -50.20 -45.61
CA ARG A 283 21.82 -50.69 -44.79
C ARG A 283 22.02 -50.29 -43.32
N ASP A 284 23.22 -50.45 -42.80
CA ASP A 284 23.52 -50.22 -41.39
C ASP A 284 23.52 -48.70 -41.09
N ARG A 285 24.05 -47.86 -41.99
CA ARG A 285 23.87 -46.38 -41.91
C ARG A 285 22.40 -45.96 -41.91
N HIS A 286 21.53 -46.59 -42.69
CA HIS A 286 20.08 -46.32 -42.64
C HIS A 286 19.44 -46.82 -41.33
N ARG A 287 19.85 -47.99 -40.82
CA ARG A 287 19.38 -48.53 -39.55
C ARG A 287 19.73 -47.60 -38.39
N ASP A 288 20.96 -47.08 -38.36
CA ASP A 288 21.42 -46.13 -37.33
C ASP A 288 20.69 -44.79 -37.44
N ALA A 289 20.41 -44.31 -38.65
CA ALA A 289 19.60 -43.11 -38.85
C ALA A 289 18.17 -43.27 -38.30
N CYS A 290 17.51 -44.40 -38.60
CA CYS A 290 16.19 -44.72 -38.04
C CYS A 290 16.21 -44.89 -36.51
N LEU A 291 17.27 -45.48 -35.94
CA LEU A 291 17.43 -45.60 -34.48
C LEU A 291 17.63 -44.22 -33.82
N ARG A 292 18.46 -43.35 -34.39
CA ARG A 292 18.63 -41.96 -33.91
C ARG A 292 17.32 -41.19 -33.96
N LEU A 293 16.58 -41.26 -35.08
CA LEU A 293 15.27 -40.61 -35.22
C LEU A 293 14.27 -41.13 -34.17
N LYS A 294 14.23 -42.45 -33.95
CA LYS A 294 13.36 -43.09 -32.95
C LYS A 294 13.71 -42.65 -31.52
N HIS A 295 15.00 -42.55 -31.18
CA HIS A 295 15.43 -42.02 -29.88
C HIS A 295 15.11 -40.52 -29.72
N GLN A 296 15.33 -39.71 -30.76
CA GLN A 296 14.92 -38.30 -30.76
C GLN A 296 13.42 -38.14 -30.55
N MET A 297 12.59 -38.98 -31.18
CA MET A 297 11.13 -38.94 -31.02
C MET A 297 10.68 -39.30 -29.60
N TYR A 298 11.22 -40.36 -28.99
CA TYR A 298 10.87 -40.72 -27.61
C TYR A 298 11.38 -39.70 -26.58
N ASN A 299 12.60 -39.19 -26.76
CA ASN A 299 13.17 -38.18 -25.87
C ASN A 299 12.45 -36.82 -26.03
N GLY A 300 12.01 -36.50 -27.25
CA GLY A 300 11.13 -35.38 -27.56
C GLY A 300 9.82 -35.47 -26.80
N VAL A 301 9.05 -36.55 -26.99
CA VAL A 301 7.79 -36.80 -26.25
C VAL A 301 7.97 -36.69 -24.73
N ALA A 302 9.05 -37.24 -24.17
CA ALA A 302 9.33 -37.13 -22.73
C ALA A 302 9.70 -35.70 -22.28
N THR A 303 10.19 -34.86 -23.19
CA THR A 303 10.48 -33.44 -22.94
C THR A 303 9.21 -32.60 -23.08
N ASP A 304 8.42 -32.84 -24.14
CA ASP A 304 7.16 -32.17 -24.41
C ASP A 304 6.15 -32.38 -23.27
N VAL A 305 6.06 -33.61 -22.73
CA VAL A 305 5.22 -33.92 -21.55
C VAL A 305 5.67 -33.11 -20.32
N LYS A 306 6.98 -32.94 -20.09
CA LYS A 306 7.50 -32.14 -18.98
C LYS A 306 7.24 -30.65 -19.18
N GLN A 307 7.42 -30.14 -20.39
CA GLN A 307 7.16 -28.74 -20.72
C GLN A 307 5.67 -28.41 -20.64
N LEU A 308 4.79 -29.31 -21.10
CA LEU A 308 3.34 -29.16 -20.98
C LEU A 308 2.90 -29.21 -19.51
N ALA A 309 3.43 -30.13 -18.70
CA ALA A 309 3.13 -30.18 -17.27
C ALA A 309 3.59 -28.92 -16.52
N LEU A 310 4.75 -28.36 -16.88
CA LEU A 310 5.22 -27.08 -16.34
C LEU A 310 4.33 -25.92 -16.79
N LEU A 311 3.95 -25.87 -18.07
CA LEU A 311 3.08 -24.83 -18.61
C LEU A 311 1.71 -24.83 -17.93
N VAL A 312 1.09 -26.01 -17.78
CA VAL A 312 -0.20 -26.17 -17.07
C VAL A 312 -0.07 -25.73 -15.61
N LYS A 313 0.97 -26.16 -14.89
CA LYS A 313 1.18 -25.74 -13.50
C LYS A 313 1.32 -24.22 -13.37
N VAL A 314 2.09 -23.58 -14.25
CA VAL A 314 2.28 -22.12 -14.24
C VAL A 314 1.00 -21.39 -14.67
N SER A 315 0.23 -21.92 -15.63
CA SER A 315 -1.07 -21.32 -15.97
C SER A 315 -2.03 -21.41 -14.79
N ASP A 316 -2.11 -22.55 -14.11
CA ASP A 316 -3.02 -22.72 -12.97
C ASP A 316 -2.61 -21.81 -11.79
N GLU A 317 -1.31 -21.72 -11.46
CA GLU A 317 -0.79 -20.78 -10.46
C GLU A 317 -1.10 -19.31 -10.80
N THR A 318 -1.00 -18.91 -12.08
CA THR A 318 -1.33 -17.53 -12.50
C THR A 318 -2.83 -17.26 -12.51
N VAL A 319 -3.67 -18.24 -12.88
CA VAL A 319 -5.14 -18.15 -12.78
C VAL A 319 -5.57 -18.03 -11.33
N GLU A 320 -5.09 -18.89 -10.42
CA GLU A 320 -5.37 -18.78 -8.98
C GLU A 320 -4.97 -17.40 -8.42
N TRP A 321 -3.82 -16.85 -8.83
CA TRP A 321 -3.38 -15.54 -8.39
C TRP A 321 -4.28 -14.41 -8.92
N LEU A 322 -4.71 -14.49 -10.18
CA LEU A 322 -5.64 -13.54 -10.79
C LEU A 322 -7.03 -13.62 -10.15
N GLU A 323 -7.54 -14.80 -9.83
CA GLU A 323 -8.80 -14.99 -9.10
C GLU A 323 -8.72 -14.39 -7.69
N LYS A 324 -7.65 -14.68 -6.94
CA LYS A 324 -7.40 -14.09 -5.60
C LYS A 324 -7.23 -12.56 -5.67
N ALA A 325 -6.72 -12.01 -6.77
CA ALA A 325 -6.67 -10.57 -7.00
C ALA A 325 -8.05 -9.99 -7.33
N PHE A 326 -8.83 -10.67 -8.17
CA PHE A 326 -10.20 -10.30 -8.51
C PHE A 326 -11.12 -10.30 -7.28
N GLU A 327 -11.05 -11.31 -6.41
CA GLU A 327 -11.80 -11.34 -5.14
C GLU A 327 -11.50 -10.13 -4.23
N LYS A 328 -10.23 -9.70 -4.17
CA LYS A 328 -9.84 -8.49 -3.42
C LYS A 328 -10.45 -7.24 -4.03
N VAL A 329 -10.41 -7.10 -5.36
CA VAL A 329 -10.99 -5.97 -6.08
C VAL A 329 -12.51 -5.93 -5.92
N ASP A 330 -13.21 -7.06 -6.09
CA ASP A 330 -14.65 -7.17 -5.87
C ASP A 330 -15.03 -6.84 -4.41
N ARG A 331 -14.27 -7.34 -3.41
CA ARG A 331 -14.48 -6.96 -2.00
C ARG A 331 -14.32 -5.46 -1.77
N ILE A 332 -13.30 -4.83 -2.37
CA ILE A 332 -13.09 -3.37 -2.30
C ILE A 332 -14.25 -2.62 -2.98
N LEU A 333 -14.71 -3.06 -4.16
CA LEU A 333 -15.83 -2.44 -4.88
C LEU A 333 -17.16 -2.58 -4.11
N ARG A 334 -17.45 -3.76 -3.54
CA ARG A 334 -18.61 -3.98 -2.66
C ARG A 334 -18.55 -3.09 -1.41
N MET A 335 -17.39 -2.99 -0.76
CA MET A 335 -17.20 -2.07 0.37
C MET A 335 -17.39 -0.61 -0.05
N ALA A 336 -16.84 -0.18 -1.18
CA ALA A 336 -17.00 1.18 -1.70
C ALA A 336 -18.48 1.48 -2.02
N ALA A 337 -19.21 0.52 -2.60
CA ALA A 337 -20.64 0.65 -2.87
C ALA A 337 -21.49 0.72 -1.59
N LEU A 338 -21.12 -0.02 -0.53
CA LEU A 338 -21.76 0.07 0.78
C LEU A 338 -21.47 1.42 1.46
N CYS A 339 -20.21 1.86 1.48
CA CYS A 339 -19.82 3.17 2.02
C CYS A 339 -20.55 4.29 1.28
N ARG A 340 -20.68 4.19 -0.05
CA ARG A 340 -21.40 5.16 -0.88
C ARG A 340 -22.88 5.30 -0.54
N LYS A 341 -23.51 4.35 0.17
CA LYS A 341 -24.89 4.53 0.66
C LYS A 341 -24.97 5.67 1.69
N PHE A 342 -23.99 5.75 2.59
CA PHE A 342 -23.94 6.70 3.71
C PHE A 342 -23.42 8.11 3.35
N GLU A 343 -22.91 8.29 2.14
CA GLU A 343 -22.46 9.60 1.64
C GLU A 343 -23.63 10.55 1.35
N THR A 344 -23.43 11.83 1.62
CA THR A 344 -24.41 12.88 1.25
C THR A 344 -24.52 13.02 -0.28
N GLN A 345 -25.62 13.59 -0.77
CA GLN A 345 -25.75 13.89 -2.21
C GLN A 345 -24.62 14.81 -2.71
N ARG A 346 -24.21 15.79 -1.89
CA ARG A 346 -23.09 16.70 -2.20
C ARG A 346 -21.77 15.95 -2.42
N GLU A 347 -21.48 14.94 -1.62
CA GLU A 347 -20.27 14.10 -1.75
C GLU A 347 -20.38 13.07 -2.88
N LYS A 348 -21.59 12.62 -3.22
CA LYS A 348 -21.83 11.75 -4.38
C LYS A 348 -21.61 12.46 -5.72
N VAL A 349 -21.88 13.77 -5.79
CA VAL A 349 -21.73 14.61 -6.98
C VAL A 349 -20.33 15.27 -7.04
N LEU A 350 -19.79 15.72 -5.91
CA LEU A 350 -18.40 16.20 -5.80
C LEU A 350 -17.60 15.41 -4.74
N PRO A 351 -17.12 14.20 -5.06
CA PRO A 351 -16.36 13.35 -4.12
C PRO A 351 -15.03 13.96 -3.66
N PHE A 352 -14.50 14.94 -4.41
CA PHE A 352 -13.17 15.52 -4.20
C PHE A 352 -13.19 17.04 -3.89
N GLY A 353 -14.37 17.62 -3.65
CA GLY A 353 -14.55 19.05 -3.38
C GLY A 353 -14.68 19.94 -4.63
N SER A 354 -15.07 21.20 -4.44
CA SER A 354 -15.16 22.25 -5.48
C SER A 354 -13.91 23.11 -5.60
N ASP A 355 -12.99 23.01 -4.64
CA ASP A 355 -12.07 24.10 -4.35
C ASP A 355 -10.69 23.81 -4.94
N LEU A 356 -10.60 24.00 -6.26
CA LEU A 356 -9.36 24.51 -6.84
C LEU A 356 -9.70 25.42 -8.02
N PRO A 357 -9.28 26.70 -8.01
CA PRO A 357 -9.32 27.50 -9.22
C PRO A 357 -8.38 26.85 -10.25
N HIS A 358 -8.95 26.30 -11.32
CA HIS A 358 -8.17 25.89 -12.48
C HIS A 358 -7.69 27.14 -13.23
N SER A 359 -6.70 27.82 -12.65
CA SER A 359 -5.86 28.71 -13.43
C SER A 359 -5.13 27.85 -14.46
N PRO A 360 -5.25 28.14 -15.77
CA PRO A 360 -4.51 27.42 -16.80
C PRO A 360 -2.99 27.67 -16.73
N ALA A 361 -2.54 28.53 -15.80
CA ALA A 361 -1.13 28.77 -15.46
C ALA A 361 -0.66 28.03 -14.20
N ALA A 362 -1.46 27.12 -13.62
CA ALA A 362 -1.00 26.22 -12.57
C ALA A 362 -0.08 25.15 -13.17
N SER A 363 1.22 25.44 -13.14
CA SER A 363 2.32 24.55 -13.48
C SER A 363 2.07 23.11 -13.04
N LYS A 364 2.53 22.15 -13.86
CA LYS A 364 2.86 20.77 -13.48
C LYS A 364 3.09 20.70 -11.97
N LEU A 365 2.12 20.14 -11.23
CA LEU A 365 2.33 19.84 -9.83
C LEU A 365 3.43 18.81 -9.80
N ASN A 366 4.66 19.30 -9.61
CA ASN A 366 5.78 18.48 -9.22
C ASN A 366 5.26 17.73 -8.00
N VAL A 367 5.08 16.41 -8.14
CA VAL A 367 5.30 15.50 -7.02
C VAL A 367 6.61 15.98 -6.44
N ARG A 368 6.55 16.65 -5.28
CA ARG A 368 7.74 17.13 -4.60
C ARG A 368 8.54 15.86 -4.40
N ARG A 369 9.61 15.70 -5.18
CA ARG A 369 10.73 14.85 -4.82
C ARG A 369 11.32 15.50 -3.57
N GLN A 370 10.63 15.32 -2.43
CA GLN A 370 11.30 15.10 -1.18
C GLN A 370 12.09 13.82 -1.45
N GLN A 371 13.32 14.02 -1.90
CA GLN A 371 14.38 13.07 -1.69
C GLN A 371 14.56 13.04 -0.17
N SER A 372 13.70 12.26 0.48
CA SER A 372 14.02 11.66 1.76
C SER A 372 14.98 10.53 1.43
N ASP A 373 16.18 10.57 1.99
CA ASP A 373 17.17 9.50 1.84
C ASP A 373 16.68 8.18 2.48
N ASP A 374 15.62 8.29 3.28
CA ASP A 374 14.87 7.21 3.89
C ASP A 374 14.03 6.43 2.85
N SER A 375 14.54 5.26 2.44
CA SER A 375 13.91 4.37 1.45
C SER A 375 12.49 3.95 1.84
N LEU A 376 12.17 3.90 3.14
CA LEU A 376 10.83 3.55 3.63
C LEU A 376 9.82 4.67 3.34
N VAL A 377 10.23 5.93 3.51
CA VAL A 377 9.39 7.10 3.22
C VAL A 377 9.17 7.23 1.71
N LEU A 378 10.20 6.98 0.90
CA LEU A 378 10.06 6.97 -0.56
C LEU A 378 9.10 5.87 -1.05
N ASN A 379 9.17 4.67 -0.47
CA ASN A 379 8.25 3.56 -0.77
C ASN A 379 6.82 3.85 -0.28
N ALA A 380 6.65 4.46 0.89
CA ALA A 380 5.34 4.89 1.38
C ALA A 380 4.71 5.98 0.49
N ILE A 381 5.49 7.00 0.09
CA ILE A 381 5.03 8.08 -0.80
C ILE A 381 4.64 7.53 -2.16
N THR A 382 5.47 6.67 -2.78
CA THR A 382 5.14 6.09 -4.09
C THR A 382 3.92 5.19 -4.05
N THR A 383 3.81 4.28 -3.08
CA THR A 383 2.65 3.37 -2.92
C THR A 383 1.34 4.07 -2.56
N THR A 384 1.39 5.17 -1.80
CA THR A 384 0.18 5.92 -1.39
C THR A 384 -0.16 7.11 -2.28
N SER A 385 0.71 7.53 -3.21
CA SER A 385 0.52 8.70 -4.08
C SER A 385 -0.84 8.74 -4.79
N GLY A 386 -1.33 7.59 -5.28
CA GLY A 386 -2.65 7.45 -5.91
C GLY A 386 -3.85 7.56 -4.97
N LEU A 387 -3.65 7.41 -3.65
CA LEU A 387 -4.70 7.40 -2.63
C LEU A 387 -4.96 8.79 -2.00
N THR A 388 -4.16 9.80 -2.32
CA THR A 388 -4.28 11.18 -1.78
C THR A 388 -5.72 11.72 -1.82
N ARG A 389 -6.45 11.50 -2.93
CA ARG A 389 -7.85 11.91 -3.08
C ARG A 389 -8.83 11.13 -2.19
N LEU A 390 -8.55 9.86 -1.91
CA LEU A 390 -9.33 9.06 -0.96
C LEU A 390 -9.10 9.57 0.47
N TRP A 391 -7.86 9.88 0.84
CA TRP A 391 -7.52 10.44 2.15
C TRP A 391 -8.17 11.81 2.42
N HIS A 392 -8.21 12.72 1.43
CA HIS A 392 -8.95 13.98 1.56
C HIS A 392 -10.45 13.74 1.83
N ARG A 393 -11.05 12.76 1.16
CA ARG A 393 -12.48 12.39 1.34
C ARG A 393 -12.75 11.79 2.72
N ILE A 394 -11.86 10.92 3.21
CA ILE A 394 -11.91 10.37 4.58
C ILE A 394 -11.78 11.49 5.61
N SER A 395 -10.79 12.37 5.45
CA SER A 395 -10.55 13.51 6.36
C SER A 395 -11.76 14.44 6.44
N LYS A 396 -12.41 14.72 5.30
CA LYS A 396 -13.64 15.50 5.26
C LYS A 396 -14.80 14.83 6.00
N ALA A 397 -14.98 13.52 5.84
CA ALA A 397 -15.99 12.74 6.56
C ALA A 397 -15.71 12.66 8.07
N GLU A 398 -14.42 12.65 8.48
CA GLU A 398 -14.07 12.78 9.90
C GLU A 398 -14.40 14.15 10.47
N LEU A 399 -14.13 15.23 9.73
CA LEU A 399 -14.45 16.60 10.18
C LEU A 399 -15.96 16.80 10.35
N THR A 400 -16.78 16.34 9.40
CA THR A 400 -18.24 16.40 9.52
C THR A 400 -18.76 15.53 10.68
N LYS A 401 -18.21 14.31 10.85
CA LYS A 401 -18.49 13.46 12.02
C LYS A 401 -18.18 14.18 13.33
N ARG A 402 -17.00 14.80 13.48
CA ARG A 402 -16.60 15.53 14.70
C ARG A 402 -17.50 16.75 14.97
N ALA A 403 -17.92 17.47 13.93
CA ALA A 403 -18.88 18.57 14.06
C ALA A 403 -20.24 18.08 14.60
N LEU A 404 -20.79 17.00 14.02
CA LEU A 404 -22.06 16.39 14.47
C LEU A 404 -21.99 15.87 15.91
N TYR A 405 -20.85 15.32 16.35
CA TYR A 405 -20.68 14.93 17.77
C TYR A 405 -20.73 16.14 18.71
N ARG A 406 -20.15 17.28 18.31
CA ARG A 406 -20.18 18.52 19.10
C ARG A 406 -21.59 19.10 19.19
N GLU A 407 -22.32 19.15 18.07
CA GLU A 407 -23.74 19.58 18.07
C GLU A 407 -24.60 18.63 18.93
N LYS A 408 -24.39 17.31 18.83
CA LYS A 408 -25.08 16.34 19.67
C LYS A 408 -24.86 16.60 21.17
N GLN A 409 -23.61 16.85 21.59
CA GLN A 409 -23.28 17.14 22.99
C GLN A 409 -24.00 18.40 23.49
N LEU A 410 -23.98 19.49 22.71
CA LEU A 410 -24.70 20.72 23.05
C LEU A 410 -26.21 20.50 23.17
N LEU A 411 -26.81 19.74 22.25
CA LEU A 411 -28.24 19.39 22.30
C LEU A 411 -28.57 18.46 23.48
N GLU A 412 -27.68 17.57 23.89
CA GLU A 412 -27.84 16.75 25.09
C GLU A 412 -27.78 17.60 26.38
N GLU A 413 -26.88 18.58 26.44
CA GLU A 413 -26.78 19.56 27.53
C GLU A 413 -28.02 20.46 27.60
N GLU A 414 -28.46 21.03 26.48
CA GLU A 414 -29.69 21.84 26.39
C GLU A 414 -30.93 21.05 26.78
N ASN A 415 -31.07 19.80 26.31
CA ASN A 415 -32.19 18.94 26.67
C ASN A 415 -32.15 18.54 28.16
N ALA A 416 -30.97 18.30 28.74
CA ALA A 416 -30.84 18.09 30.17
C ALA A 416 -31.26 19.33 30.98
N LEU A 417 -30.88 20.54 30.55
CA LEU A 417 -31.33 21.80 31.16
C LEU A 417 -32.85 22.00 31.03
N ILE A 418 -33.46 21.62 29.91
CA ILE A 418 -34.92 21.66 29.71
C ILE A 418 -35.62 20.65 30.63
N LEU A 419 -35.13 19.42 30.71
CA LEU A 419 -35.66 18.38 31.60
C LEU A 419 -35.58 18.80 33.07
N ASN A 420 -34.46 19.39 33.52
CA ASN A 420 -34.31 19.93 34.87
C ASN A 420 -35.33 21.06 35.13
N LYS A 421 -35.51 21.99 34.18
CA LYS A 421 -36.53 23.05 34.29
C LYS A 421 -37.96 22.50 34.34
N ILE A 422 -38.25 21.41 33.63
CA ILE A 422 -39.55 20.72 33.69
C ILE A 422 -39.74 20.02 35.03
N GLN A 423 -38.69 19.39 35.59
CA GLN A 423 -38.72 18.82 36.94
C GLN A 423 -38.97 19.90 38.00
N GLU A 424 -38.20 20.99 37.99
CA GLU A 424 -38.45 22.15 38.87
C GLU A 424 -39.88 22.70 38.74
N TYR A 425 -40.41 22.78 37.52
CA TYR A 425 -41.77 23.28 37.28
C TYR A 425 -42.82 22.32 37.86
N ASN A 426 -42.61 21.01 37.75
CA ASN A 426 -43.50 19.99 38.30
C ASN A 426 -43.44 19.97 39.85
N GLU A 427 -42.25 20.07 40.44
CA GLU A 427 -42.06 20.20 41.89
C GLU A 427 -42.75 21.46 42.43
N LYS A 428 -42.60 22.60 41.73
CA LYS A 428 -43.27 23.87 42.08
C LYS A 428 -44.79 23.86 41.83
N LYS A 429 -45.34 22.84 41.15
CA LYS A 429 -46.80 22.71 40.88
C LYS A 429 -47.52 21.60 41.62
N ILE A 430 -46.84 20.81 42.45
CA ILE A 430 -47.51 19.83 43.33
C ILE A 430 -47.32 20.23 44.79
N ASN A 431 -48.04 21.29 45.17
CA ASN A 431 -48.55 21.42 46.53
C ASN A 431 -50.01 21.93 46.48
N ILE A 432 -50.86 21.16 45.78
CA ILE A 432 -52.31 21.30 45.85
C ILE A 432 -52.80 20.24 46.84
N ASP A 433 -53.08 20.69 48.06
CA ASP A 433 -53.74 19.90 49.09
C ASP A 433 -55.11 19.40 48.57
N PRO A 434 -55.38 18.08 48.49
CA PRO A 434 -56.61 17.56 47.89
C PRO A 434 -57.80 17.66 48.87
N LYS A 435 -58.09 18.87 49.38
CA LYS A 435 -59.18 19.07 50.37
C LYS A 435 -59.75 20.50 50.51
N LYS A 436 -59.99 21.22 49.41
CA LYS A 436 -61.16 22.14 49.33
C LYS A 436 -61.56 22.48 47.89
N CYS A 437 -62.71 21.96 47.48
CA CYS A 437 -63.41 22.41 46.29
C CYS A 437 -64.32 23.60 46.66
N ILE A 438 -64.27 24.69 45.90
CA ILE A 438 -65.33 25.71 45.86
C ILE A 438 -65.64 26.02 44.40
N CYS A 439 -66.76 25.49 43.92
CA CYS A 439 -67.32 25.82 42.62
C CYS A 439 -68.11 27.13 42.73
N THR A 440 -67.80 28.14 41.91
CA THR A 440 -68.81 29.12 41.44
C THR A 440 -68.31 29.88 40.20
N LYS A 441 -69.16 29.93 39.17
CA LYS A 441 -69.13 30.87 38.02
C LYS A 441 -70.40 31.75 38.12
N PRO A 442 -70.64 32.80 37.29
CA PRO A 442 -69.85 33.40 36.21
C PRO A 442 -69.48 34.87 36.60
N ASN A 443 -69.42 35.95 35.80
CA ASN A 443 -69.67 36.23 34.37
C ASN A 443 -69.02 37.57 33.93
N ALA A 444 -68.67 37.72 32.64
CA ALA A 444 -68.42 39.00 31.91
C ALA A 444 -67.33 39.96 32.47
N GLU A 445 -66.67 40.88 31.76
CA GLU A 445 -66.42 41.29 30.36
C GLU A 445 -65.02 41.98 30.43
N GLU A 446 -64.15 42.16 29.42
CA GLU A 446 -64.34 42.78 28.11
C GLU A 446 -63.06 42.56 27.23
N ARG A 447 -62.97 43.21 26.06
CA ARG A 447 -62.04 42.90 24.94
C ARG A 447 -60.70 43.66 24.98
N VAL A 448 -59.66 43.17 24.26
CA VAL A 448 -59.01 43.83 23.07
C VAL A 448 -57.59 43.29 22.76
N PHE A 449 -57.43 42.76 21.53
CA PHE A 449 -56.23 42.68 20.64
C PHE A 449 -54.83 42.25 21.15
N PHE A 450 -54.21 41.28 20.45
CA PHE A 450 -53.17 41.59 19.45
C PHE A 450 -52.97 40.46 18.39
N GLN A 451 -53.15 40.83 17.12
CA GLN A 451 -52.57 40.35 15.84
C GLN A 451 -52.13 38.88 15.59
N LYS A 452 -52.64 38.31 14.49
CA LYS A 452 -52.11 37.13 13.78
C LYS A 452 -50.81 37.44 13.01
N SER A 453 -49.98 36.41 12.83
CA SER A 453 -49.23 36.16 11.59
C SER A 453 -49.17 34.64 11.31
N GLU A 454 -48.97 34.25 10.06
CA GLU A 454 -49.28 32.90 9.55
C GLU A 454 -48.00 32.06 9.28
N HIS A 455 -48.12 30.74 9.48
CA HIS A 455 -47.49 29.57 8.80
C HIS A 455 -46.15 29.68 7.99
N PRO A 456 -45.33 28.61 7.90
CA PRO A 456 -45.81 27.23 7.62
C PRO A 456 -45.11 26.04 8.31
N VAL A 457 -45.67 24.86 7.98
CA VAL A 457 -45.36 23.50 8.43
C VAL A 457 -44.05 22.96 7.84
N ALA A 458 -43.35 22.10 8.60
CA ALA A 458 -42.36 21.15 8.07
C ALA A 458 -42.93 19.72 8.10
N ILE A 459 -42.58 18.92 7.10
CA ILE A 459 -43.24 17.65 6.73
C ILE A 459 -42.60 16.44 7.44
N ASP A 460 -43.43 15.42 7.72
CA ASP A 460 -43.03 14.13 8.29
C ASP A 460 -41.86 13.43 7.58
N ALA A 461 -40.97 12.85 8.37
CA ALA A 461 -40.13 11.72 7.96
C ALA A 461 -40.13 10.66 9.08
N LYS A 462 -40.83 9.55 8.86
CA LYS A 462 -40.95 8.43 9.82
C LYS A 462 -39.59 7.82 10.14
N LEU A 463 -39.32 7.60 11.42
CA LEU A 463 -38.33 6.63 11.91
C LEU A 463 -39.06 5.38 12.41
N GLU A 464 -39.01 4.30 11.63
CA GLU A 464 -39.44 2.98 12.11
C GLU A 464 -38.36 2.36 12.99
N ALA A 465 -38.65 2.26 14.29
CA ALA A 465 -37.80 1.54 15.23
C ALA A 465 -38.03 0.03 15.14
N THR A 466 -37.04 -0.73 14.67
CA THR A 466 -37.02 -2.19 14.82
C THR A 466 -35.95 -2.64 15.81
N LYS A 467 -36.38 -3.44 16.80
CA LYS A 467 -35.58 -3.87 17.95
C LYS A 467 -34.59 -4.96 17.55
N LEU A 468 -33.30 -4.74 17.76
CA LEU A 468 -32.30 -5.83 17.78
C LEU A 468 -32.22 -6.42 19.20
N LYS A 469 -32.66 -7.68 19.35
CA LYS A 469 -32.33 -8.50 20.52
C LYS A 469 -30.98 -9.17 20.30
N LEU A 470 -30.12 -9.16 21.32
CA LEU A 470 -28.94 -10.03 21.35
C LEU A 470 -29.37 -11.50 21.42
N HIS A 471 -28.65 -12.38 20.72
CA HIS A 471 -28.30 -13.67 21.30
C HIS A 471 -26.90 -14.16 20.93
N SER A 472 -26.37 -15.00 21.82
CA SER A 472 -24.98 -15.44 21.87
C SER A 472 -24.70 -16.61 20.93
N LYS A 473 -23.41 -16.73 20.59
CA LYS A 473 -22.66 -17.91 20.11
C LYS A 473 -23.33 -19.27 20.35
N ASN A 474 -23.11 -20.19 19.40
CA ASN A 474 -22.70 -21.55 19.75
C ASN A 474 -21.75 -22.16 18.70
N ASN A 475 -20.82 -22.98 19.17
CA ASN A 475 -19.93 -23.83 18.36
C ASN A 475 -20.67 -25.10 17.91
N PHE A 476 -20.25 -25.72 16.80
CA PHE A 476 -20.15 -27.18 16.57
C PHE A 476 -19.36 -27.34 15.24
N LYS A 477 -18.18 -28.00 15.19
CA LYS A 477 -17.97 -29.45 14.93
C LYS A 477 -19.02 -30.00 13.94
N GLY A 478 -18.69 -30.52 12.74
CA GLY A 478 -17.45 -31.19 12.31
C GLY A 478 -17.56 -32.68 12.64
N GLU A 479 -17.39 -33.56 11.64
CA GLU A 479 -17.91 -34.95 11.51
C GLU A 479 -19.31 -35.02 10.82
N LEU A 480 -19.66 -35.95 9.92
CA LEU A 480 -19.04 -37.21 9.44
C LEU A 480 -19.51 -37.59 7.99
N ASN A 481 -18.67 -38.38 7.29
CA ASN A 481 -18.98 -39.42 6.27
C ASN A 481 -19.67 -39.18 4.91
N MET A 482 -18.96 -39.68 3.88
CA MET A 482 -19.40 -40.52 2.73
C MET A 482 -20.59 -40.06 1.86
N TYR A 483 -20.30 -39.66 0.62
CA TYR A 483 -20.11 -40.60 -0.49
C TYR A 483 -19.06 -40.08 -1.48
#